data_AF-A0A7K7CKM8-F1
#
_entry.id   AF-A0A7K7CKM8-F1
#
_cell.length_a   1.000
_cell.length_b   1.000
_cell.length_c   1.000
_cell.angle_alpha   90.00
_cell.angle_beta   90.00
_cell.angle_gamma   90.00
#
_symmetry.space_group_name_H-M   'P 1'
#
loop_
_entity.id
_entity.type
_entity.pdbx_description
1 polymer ?
#
loop_
_entity_poly.entity_id
_entity_poly.type
_entity_poly.pdbx_seq_one_letter_code
_entity_poly.pdbx_strand_id
1 'polypeptide(L)'
;PVANATISPGALAHPVRAGDPVTLRCSVQVGSAPVTFTWLHNGQEVARGPLLELGDVSVGHSGTYQCVATNQLGQDGHRVFQALSPELALTVTPRGHWDTAVAVNIGRSLLFLALLLGVIGGCHWWHRL
;
A
#
# COMPACT_ATOMS: atom_id res chain seq x y z
N PRO A 1 0.65 18.40 -27.18
CA PRO A 1 -0.04 17.11 -26.88
C PRO A 1 0.36 16.65 -25.48
N VAL A 2 -0.50 15.92 -24.76
CA VAL A 2 -0.11 15.33 -23.48
C VAL A 2 1.00 14.28 -23.67
N ALA A 3 1.99 14.30 -22.79
CA ALA A 3 3.07 13.33 -22.75
C ALA A 3 3.65 13.22 -21.34
N ASN A 4 4.33 12.11 -21.07
CA ASN A 4 5.04 11.83 -19.81
C ASN A 4 4.11 11.98 -18.59
N ALA A 5 3.03 11.19 -18.57
CA ALA A 5 2.17 11.09 -17.40
C ALA A 5 2.91 10.38 -16.27
N THR A 6 2.73 10.85 -15.04
CA THR A 6 3.38 10.29 -13.85
C THR A 6 2.38 10.19 -12.72
N ILE A 7 2.54 9.14 -11.91
CA ILE A 7 1.86 9.01 -10.63
C ILE A 7 2.84 9.44 -9.56
N SER A 8 2.49 10.47 -8.80
CA SER A 8 3.13 10.77 -7.52
C SER A 8 2.25 10.23 -6.40
N PRO A 9 2.76 9.31 -5.58
CA PRO A 9 2.11 9.03 -4.31
C PRO A 9 2.10 10.30 -3.48
N GLY A 10 1.05 10.52 -2.69
CA GLY A 10 1.10 11.49 -1.60
C GLY A 10 2.13 11.08 -0.54
N ALA A 11 1.94 11.56 0.69
CA ALA A 11 2.68 11.04 1.83
C ALA A 11 2.28 9.59 2.12
N LEU A 12 2.82 8.62 1.38
CA LEU A 12 2.65 7.21 1.67
C LEU A 12 3.46 6.84 2.91
N ALA A 13 2.80 6.23 3.88
CA ALA A 13 3.48 5.50 4.95
C ALA A 13 4.26 4.33 4.33
N HIS A 14 5.51 4.15 4.74
CA HIS A 14 6.28 2.94 4.43
C HIS A 14 6.20 1.99 5.63
N PRO A 15 5.74 0.74 5.49
CA PRO A 15 4.80 0.19 4.49
C PRO A 15 3.36 0.66 4.71
N VAL A 16 2.55 0.69 3.63
CA VAL A 16 1.11 1.04 3.71
C VAL A 16 0.37 -0.09 4.42
N ARG A 17 -0.37 0.26 5.47
CA ARG A 17 -1.17 -0.67 6.29
C ARG A 17 -2.65 -0.44 6.06
N ALA A 18 -3.44 -1.48 6.28
CA ALA A 18 -4.90 -1.38 6.21
C ALA A 18 -5.42 -0.31 7.20
N GLY A 19 -6.23 0.63 6.73
CA GLY A 19 -6.72 1.80 7.45
C GLY A 19 -5.81 3.02 7.37
N ASP A 20 -4.71 2.97 6.59
CA ASP A 20 -3.93 4.17 6.29
C ASP A 20 -4.62 4.98 5.19
N PRO A 21 -4.61 6.32 5.25
CA PRO A 21 -5.12 7.15 4.17
C PRO A 21 -4.14 7.12 2.98
N VAL A 22 -4.64 6.80 1.79
CA VAL A 22 -3.85 6.87 0.55
C VAL A 22 -4.48 7.81 -0.47
N THR A 23 -3.68 8.77 -0.94
CA THR A 23 -4.00 9.63 -2.08
C THR A 23 -2.90 9.52 -3.12
N LEU A 24 -3.28 9.23 -4.36
CA LEU A 24 -2.38 9.24 -5.52
C LEU A 24 -2.71 10.44 -6.41
N ARG A 25 -1.68 11.07 -6.96
CA ARG A 25 -1.84 12.19 -7.90
C ARG A 25 -1.29 11.81 -9.26
N CYS A 26 -2.05 12.14 -10.30
CA CYS A 26 -1.60 12.05 -11.67
C CYS A 26 -1.24 13.43 -12.21
N SER A 27 -0.10 13.51 -12.88
CA SER A 27 0.37 14.73 -13.53
C SER A 27 0.97 14.43 -14.91
N VAL A 28 1.03 15.43 -15.77
CA VAL A 28 1.77 15.37 -17.05
C VAL A 28 2.90 16.39 -17.03
N GLN A 29 4.08 16.01 -17.53
CA GLN A 29 5.20 16.94 -17.66
C GLN A 29 5.01 17.89 -18.86
N VAL A 30 4.30 17.42 -19.89
CA VAL A 30 4.03 18.17 -21.12
C VAL A 30 2.57 18.00 -21.47
N GLY A 31 1.87 19.10 -21.74
CA GLY A 31 0.46 19.09 -22.11
C GLY A 31 -0.14 20.50 -22.10
N SER A 32 -1.29 20.65 -22.74
CA SER A 32 -2.09 21.87 -22.72
C SER A 32 -3.51 21.56 -22.27
N ALA A 33 -4.10 22.48 -21.50
CA ALA A 33 -5.46 22.34 -21.02
C ALA A 33 -6.49 22.39 -22.18
N PRO A 34 -7.66 21.76 -22.02
CA PRO A 34 -8.04 20.90 -20.90
C PRO A 34 -7.39 19.51 -20.98
N VAL A 35 -7.00 18.96 -19.82
CA VAL A 35 -6.49 17.60 -19.69
C VAL A 35 -7.45 16.78 -18.83
N THR A 36 -7.86 15.63 -19.33
CA THR A 36 -8.69 14.66 -18.62
C THR A 36 -7.84 13.49 -18.14
N PHE A 37 -8.05 13.08 -16.89
CA PHE A 37 -7.29 12.01 -16.24
C PHE A 37 -8.23 10.85 -15.88
N THR A 38 -7.78 9.63 -16.15
CA THR A 38 -8.50 8.39 -15.86
C THR A 38 -7.57 7.44 -15.11
N TRP A 39 -8.03 6.89 -13.98
CA TRP A 39 -7.28 5.95 -13.17
C TRP A 39 -7.67 4.52 -13.49
N LEU A 40 -6.66 3.66 -13.63
CA LEU A 40 -6.80 2.24 -13.83
C LEU A 40 -6.27 1.50 -12.59
N HIS A 41 -7.03 0.56 -12.05
CA HIS A 41 -6.58 -0.43 -11.08
C HIS A 41 -6.66 -1.81 -11.72
N ASN A 42 -5.53 -2.51 -11.81
CA ASN A 42 -5.41 -3.79 -12.51
C ASN A 42 -6.00 -3.75 -13.94
N GLY A 43 -5.78 -2.63 -14.64
CA GLY A 43 -6.26 -2.40 -16.00
C GLY A 43 -7.74 -1.98 -16.12
N GLN A 44 -8.49 -1.93 -15.02
CA GLN A 44 -9.90 -1.51 -15.01
C GLN A 44 -10.03 -0.06 -14.58
N GLU A 45 -10.88 0.72 -15.25
CA GLU A 45 -11.16 2.09 -14.83
C GLU A 45 -11.85 2.12 -13.45
N VAL A 46 -11.28 2.88 -12.52
CA VAL A 46 -11.82 3.01 -11.15
C VAL A 46 -12.20 4.44 -10.78
N ALA A 47 -11.59 5.46 -11.41
CA ALA A 47 -11.88 6.86 -11.13
C ALA A 47 -11.46 7.79 -12.27
N ARG A 48 -11.93 9.04 -12.20
CA ARG A 48 -11.49 10.13 -13.07
C ARG A 48 -11.06 11.34 -12.23
N GLY A 49 -10.17 12.14 -12.79
CA GLY A 49 -9.64 13.34 -12.16
C GLY A 49 -8.16 13.23 -11.78
N PRO A 50 -7.51 14.36 -11.44
CA PRO A 50 -6.08 14.40 -11.19
C PRO A 50 -5.67 13.71 -9.88
N LEU A 51 -6.62 13.41 -8.99
CA LEU A 51 -6.40 12.74 -7.71
C LEU A 51 -7.24 11.46 -7.63
N LEU A 52 -6.65 10.41 -7.06
CA LEU A 52 -7.35 9.21 -6.62
C LEU A 52 -7.24 9.13 -5.10
N GLU A 53 -8.35 9.33 -4.42
CA GLU A 53 -8.46 9.24 -2.97
C GLU A 53 -9.03 7.87 -2.60
N LEU A 54 -8.17 6.98 -2.09
CA LEU A 54 -8.60 5.67 -1.61
C LEU A 54 -9.07 5.71 -0.16
N GLY A 55 -8.73 6.78 0.58
CA GLY A 55 -9.07 6.90 2.00
C GLY A 55 -8.45 5.75 2.81
N ASP A 56 -9.23 5.20 3.75
CA ASP A 56 -8.83 4.07 4.58
C ASP A 56 -8.68 2.79 3.75
N VAL A 57 -7.44 2.47 3.37
CA VAL A 57 -7.19 1.34 2.48
C VAL A 57 -7.39 -0.01 3.16
N SER A 58 -7.61 -1.04 2.35
CA SER A 58 -7.71 -2.43 2.78
C SER A 58 -6.82 -3.30 1.89
N VAL A 59 -6.61 -4.56 2.27
CA VAL A 59 -5.80 -5.51 1.47
C VAL A 59 -6.29 -5.63 0.02
N GLY A 60 -7.60 -5.45 -0.23
CA GLY A 60 -8.20 -5.49 -1.56
C GLY A 60 -7.83 -4.30 -2.46
N HIS A 61 -7.32 -3.21 -1.89
CA HIS A 61 -6.79 -2.07 -2.66
C HIS A 61 -5.38 -2.34 -3.20
N SER A 62 -4.76 -3.46 -2.84
CA SER A 62 -3.47 -3.84 -3.41
C SER A 62 -3.60 -4.13 -4.91
N GLY A 63 -2.54 -3.89 -5.66
CA GLY A 63 -2.49 -4.15 -7.10
C GLY A 63 -1.75 -3.05 -7.84
N THR A 64 -1.92 -3.05 -9.15
CA THR A 64 -1.23 -2.11 -10.03
C THR A 64 -2.13 -0.94 -10.38
N TYR A 65 -1.63 0.28 -10.18
CA TYR A 65 -2.29 1.51 -10.56
C TYR A 65 -1.59 2.15 -11.75
N GLN A 66 -2.39 2.66 -12.70
CA GLN A 66 -1.93 3.50 -13.80
C GLN A 66 -2.87 4.69 -13.96
N CYS A 67 -2.35 5.75 -14.57
CA CYS A 67 -3.14 6.90 -14.97
C CYS A 67 -3.01 7.12 -16.47
N VAL A 68 -4.14 7.42 -17.11
CA VAL A 68 -4.22 7.86 -18.50
C VAL A 68 -4.56 9.34 -18.51
N ALA A 69 -3.64 10.17 -19.00
CA ALA A 69 -3.89 11.58 -19.27
C ALA A 69 -4.26 11.74 -20.75
N THR A 70 -5.29 12.54 -21.03
CA THR A 70 -5.82 12.72 -22.38
C THR A 70 -6.07 14.20 -22.66
N ASN A 71 -5.74 14.66 -23.86
CA ASN A 71 -6.13 15.99 -24.31
C ASN A 71 -6.51 16.00 -25.79
N GLN A 72 -7.39 16.93 -26.16
CA GLN A 72 -7.88 17.11 -27.52
C GLN A 72 -7.28 18.38 -28.11
N LEU A 73 -6.64 18.27 -29.28
CA LEU A 73 -6.00 19.40 -29.98
C LEU A 73 -6.31 19.35 -31.48
N GLY A 74 -5.99 20.43 -32.20
CA GLY A 74 -6.32 20.64 -33.61
C GLY A 74 -7.36 21.74 -33.79
N GLN A 75 -7.42 22.34 -34.99
CA GLN A 75 -8.36 23.44 -35.28
C GLN A 75 -9.83 23.04 -35.06
N ASP A 76 -10.10 21.75 -35.29
CA ASP A 76 -11.39 21.10 -35.23
C ASP A 76 -11.61 20.40 -33.86
N GLY A 77 -10.61 20.40 -32.97
CA GLY A 77 -10.65 19.72 -31.68
C GLY A 77 -10.69 18.18 -31.72
N HIS A 78 -10.66 17.55 -32.90
CA HIS A 78 -10.89 16.11 -33.03
C HIS A 78 -9.65 15.22 -32.81
N ARG A 79 -8.43 15.76 -32.66
CA ARG A 79 -7.24 14.90 -32.45
C ARG A 79 -7.04 14.64 -30.96
N VAL A 80 -7.30 13.41 -30.55
CA VAL A 80 -7.08 12.93 -29.18
C VAL A 80 -5.63 12.48 -29.02
N PHE A 81 -4.95 13.00 -28.02
CA PHE A 81 -3.64 12.54 -27.58
C PHE A 81 -3.77 11.91 -26.20
N GLN A 82 -3.01 10.85 -25.95
CA GLN A 82 -3.04 10.11 -24.70
C GLN A 82 -1.61 9.84 -24.20
N ALA A 83 -1.43 9.89 -22.89
CA ALA A 83 -0.20 9.54 -22.21
C ALA A 83 -0.51 8.63 -21.02
N LEU A 84 0.06 7.43 -21.02
CA LEU A 84 -0.02 6.50 -19.90
C LEU A 84 1.15 6.74 -18.94
N SER A 85 0.88 6.63 -17.64
CA SER A 85 1.92 6.60 -16.62
C SER A 85 2.59 5.22 -16.55
N PRO A 86 3.80 5.13 -15.96
CA PRO A 86 4.32 3.86 -15.46
C PRO A 86 3.35 3.19 -14.47
N GLU A 87 3.49 1.88 -14.32
CA GLU A 87 2.77 1.09 -13.33
C GLU A 87 3.27 1.38 -11.91
N LEU A 88 2.35 1.69 -11.00
CA LEU A 88 2.61 1.80 -9.57
C LEU A 88 2.02 0.58 -8.85
N ALA A 89 2.87 -0.29 -8.33
CA ALA A 89 2.44 -1.40 -7.47
C ALA A 89 2.18 -0.90 -6.05
N LEU A 90 0.91 -0.93 -5.63
CA LEU A 90 0.49 -0.64 -4.26
C LEU A 90 0.29 -1.96 -3.52
N THR A 91 1.01 -2.13 -2.40
CA THR A 91 0.85 -3.29 -1.52
C THR A 91 0.34 -2.81 -0.17
N VAL A 92 -0.87 -3.24 0.21
CA VAL A 92 -1.48 -2.91 1.50
C VAL A 92 -1.32 -4.11 2.43
N THR A 93 -0.60 -3.91 3.53
CA THR A 93 -0.41 -4.95 4.55
C THR A 93 -1.56 -4.94 5.56
N PRO A 94 -2.06 -6.10 6.02
CA PRO A 94 -3.02 -6.13 7.11
C PRO A 94 -2.44 -5.43 8.35
N ARG A 95 -3.25 -4.65 9.08
CA ARG A 95 -2.91 -4.27 10.45
C ARG A 95 -3.04 -5.51 11.32
N GLY A 96 -1.94 -6.23 11.49
CA GLY A 96 -1.86 -7.34 12.43
C GLY A 96 -1.98 -6.82 13.86
N HIS A 97 -3.00 -7.23 14.59
CA HIS A 97 -3.09 -6.97 16.02
C HIS A 97 -2.36 -8.05 16.87
N TRP A 98 -1.73 -9.05 16.22
CA TRP A 98 -1.12 -10.22 16.87
C TRP A 98 0.40 -10.13 17.08
N ASP A 99 1.05 -9.08 16.57
CA ASP A 99 2.53 -8.98 16.57
C ASP A 99 3.11 -8.87 17.99
N THR A 100 2.32 -8.41 18.97
CA THR A 100 2.73 -8.37 20.38
C THR A 100 2.31 -9.60 21.17
N ALA A 101 1.19 -10.24 20.82
CA ALA A 101 0.65 -11.38 21.56
C ALA A 101 1.48 -12.66 21.36
N VAL A 102 1.98 -12.92 20.14
CA VAL A 102 2.78 -14.12 19.84
C VAL A 102 4.12 -14.08 20.58
N ALA A 103 4.81 -12.94 20.57
CA ALA A 103 6.06 -12.75 21.32
C ALA A 103 5.85 -12.90 22.83
N VAL A 104 4.74 -12.37 23.37
CA VAL A 104 4.38 -12.52 24.79
C VAL A 104 4.06 -13.97 25.16
N ASN A 105 3.36 -14.70 24.30
CA ASN A 105 3.05 -16.12 24.54
C ASN A 105 4.30 -16.99 24.53
N ILE A 106 5.22 -16.76 23.58
CA ILE A 106 6.52 -17.45 23.54
C ILE A 106 7.33 -17.14 24.78
N GLY A 107 7.39 -15.87 25.20
CA GLY A 107 8.08 -15.46 26.42
C GLY A 107 7.51 -16.11 27.69
N ARG A 108 6.18 -16.17 27.82
CA ARG A 108 5.50 -16.83 28.95
C ARG A 108 5.77 -18.33 29.00
N SER A 109 5.74 -19.01 27.85
CA SER A 109 6.02 -20.45 27.77
C SER A 109 7.46 -20.80 28.13
N LEU A 110 8.43 -19.99 27.66
CA LEU A 110 9.84 -20.17 28.00
C LEU A 110 10.12 -19.93 29.49
N LEU A 111 9.50 -18.90 30.08
CA LEU A 111 9.60 -18.63 31.52
C LEU A 111 9.04 -19.80 32.34
N PHE A 112 7.90 -20.35 31.94
CA PHE A 112 7.28 -21.49 32.61
C PHE A 112 8.16 -22.75 32.52
N LEU A 113 8.74 -23.03 31.35
CA LEU A 113 9.68 -24.15 31.17
C LEU A 113 10.95 -23.99 32.02
N ALA A 114 11.51 -22.79 32.09
CA ALA A 114 12.68 -22.50 32.92
C ALA A 114 12.38 -22.69 34.42
N LEU A 115 11.20 -22.27 34.89
CA LEU A 115 10.75 -22.51 36.26
C LEU A 115 10.58 -24.00 36.56
N LEU A 116 9.97 -24.77 35.65
CA LEU A 116 9.81 -26.23 35.82
C LEU A 116 11.16 -26.94 35.90
N LEU A 117 12.11 -26.61 35.01
CA LEU A 117 13.45 -27.19 35.05
C LEU A 117 14.22 -26.78 36.31
N GLY A 118 14.05 -25.54 36.78
CA GLY A 118 14.62 -25.07 38.05
C GLY A 118 14.07 -25.84 39.26
N VAL A 119 12.75 -26.07 39.32
CA VAL A 119 12.10 -26.85 40.39
C VAL A 119 12.55 -28.31 40.35
N ILE A 120 12.54 -28.95 39.17
CA ILE A 120 12.97 -30.35 39.01
C ILE A 120 14.46 -30.50 39.38
N GLY A 121 15.31 -29.59 38.92
CA GLY A 121 16.74 -29.56 39.26
C GLY A 121 16.96 -29.39 40.77
N GLY A 122 16.23 -28.47 41.40
CA GLY A 122 16.26 -28.24 42.85
C GLY A 122 15.78 -29.45 43.66
N CYS A 123 14.67 -30.07 43.28
CA CYS A 123 14.16 -31.29 43.93
C CYS A 123 15.15 -32.45 43.79
N HIS A 124 15.73 -32.65 42.61
CA HIS A 124 16.70 -33.71 42.39
C HIS A 124 18.02 -33.49 43.15
N TRP A 125 18.42 -32.23 43.37
CA TRP A 125 19.56 -31.89 44.22
C TRP A 125 19.26 -32.13 45.71
N TRP A 126 18.06 -31.78 46.18
CA TRP A 126 17.60 -32.03 47.56
C TRP A 126 17.56 -33.51 47.93
N HIS A 127 17.15 -34.39 47.00
CA HIS A 127 17.13 -35.84 47.23
C HIS A 127 18.52 -36.52 47.20
N ARG A 128 19.57 -35.80 46.78
CA ARG A 128 20.96 -36.32 46.76
C ARG A 128 21.81 -35.84 47.94
N LEU A 129 21.25 -35.02 48.82
CA LEU A 129 21.81 -34.62 50.13
C LEU A 129 21.24 -35.52 51.22
#